data_AF-A0A0C9T2X9-F1
#
_entry.id   AF-A0A0C9T2X9-F1
#
_cell.length_a   1.000
_cell.length_b   1.000
_cell.length_c   1.000
_cell.angle_alpha   90.00
_cell.angle_beta   90.00
_cell.angle_gamma   90.00
#
_symmetry.space_group_name_H-M   'P 1'
#
loop_
_entity.id
_entity.type
_entity.pdbx_description
1 polymer ?
#
loop_
_entity_poly.entity_id
_entity_poly.type
_entity_poly.pdbx_seq_one_letter_code
_entity_poly.pdbx_strand_id
1 'polypeptide(L)'
;MPKFLWAEAVSYASWLRNRLPSRATPDHTPYDLIHSHRPDLSQAHEFGCKVYIHIQDVGKLEARAEEAAFVGVDEESKGFRVYWPK
;
A
#
# COMPACT_ATOMS: atom_id res chain seq x y z
N MET A 1 -1.90 10.68 11.00
CA MET A 1 -2.67 10.49 9.75
C MET A 1 -4.00 11.25 9.84
N PRO A 2 -4.37 12.02 8.80
CA PRO A 2 -5.67 12.70 8.73
C PRO A 2 -6.88 11.76 8.81
N LYS A 3 -7.98 12.23 9.43
CA LYS A 3 -9.21 11.42 9.63
C LYS A 3 -9.90 11.03 8.32
N PHE A 4 -9.78 11.83 7.27
CA PHE A 4 -10.41 11.54 5.97
C PHE A 4 -9.79 10.34 5.25
N LEU A 5 -8.58 9.90 5.64
CA LEU A 5 -7.91 8.71 5.10
C LEU A 5 -8.39 7.42 5.75
N TRP A 6 -9.46 7.46 6.54
CA TRP A 6 -10.04 6.28 7.17
C TRP A 6 -10.44 5.20 6.14
N ALA A 7 -11.00 5.61 5.01
CA ALA A 7 -11.36 4.69 3.93
C ALA A 7 -10.13 3.96 3.39
N GLU A 8 -9.00 4.66 3.19
CA GLU A 8 -7.74 4.06 2.77
C GLU A 8 -7.20 3.07 3.79
N ALA A 9 -7.24 3.44 5.08
CA ALA A 9 -6.80 2.56 6.16
C ALA A 9 -7.59 1.26 6.21
N VAL A 10 -8.92 1.33 6.08
CA VAL A 10 -9.80 0.15 6.07
C VAL A 10 -9.57 -0.72 4.84
N SER A 11 -9.42 -0.10 3.67
CA SER A 11 -9.11 -0.82 2.42
C SER A 11 -7.78 -1.55 2.53
N TYR A 12 -6.73 -0.88 3.01
CA TYR A 12 -5.42 -1.51 3.18
C TYR A 12 -5.41 -2.61 4.25
N ALA A 13 -6.10 -2.40 5.37
CA ALA A 13 -6.26 -3.43 6.40
C ALA A 13 -7.01 -4.67 5.86
N SER A 14 -8.01 -4.47 5.01
CA SER A 14 -8.73 -5.57 4.34
C SER A 14 -7.85 -6.29 3.34
N TRP A 15 -7.06 -5.54 2.55
CA TRP A 15 -6.07 -6.10 1.63
C TRP A 15 -5.06 -7.01 2.34
N LEU A 16 -4.53 -6.56 3.48
CA LEU A 16 -3.63 -7.35 4.34
C LEU A 16 -4.34 -8.57 4.93
N ARG A 17 -5.55 -8.39 5.49
CA ARG A 17 -6.31 -9.49 6.10
C ARG A 17 -6.58 -10.62 5.10
N ASN A 18 -6.87 -10.30 3.85
CA ASN A 18 -7.15 -11.28 2.80
C ASN A 18 -5.89 -12.05 2.35
N ARG A 19 -4.70 -11.49 2.58
CA ARG A 19 -3.41 -12.06 2.14
C ARG A 19 -2.56 -12.60 3.28
N LEU A 20 -3.06 -12.55 4.51
CA LEU A 20 -2.42 -13.14 5.69
C LEU A 20 -3.18 -14.40 6.12
N PRO A 21 -2.47 -15.43 6.62
CA PRO A 21 -3.11 -16.57 7.23
C PRO A 21 -3.83 -16.13 8.51
N SER A 22 -4.86 -16.89 8.87
CA SER A 22 -5.65 -16.63 10.07
C SER A 22 -5.66 -17.86 10.97
N ARG A 23 -6.09 -17.72 12.22
CA ARG A 23 -6.27 -18.90 13.10
C ARG A 23 -7.25 -19.93 12.53
N ALA A 24 -8.19 -19.50 11.69
CA ALA A 24 -9.13 -20.40 11.01
C ALA A 24 -8.53 -21.05 9.76
N THR A 25 -7.48 -20.46 9.17
CA THR A 25 -6.82 -20.91 7.95
C THR A 25 -5.29 -20.82 8.13
N PRO A 26 -4.68 -21.72 8.91
CA PRO A 26 -3.26 -21.64 9.23
C PRO A 26 -2.35 -21.84 8.02
N ASP A 27 -2.75 -22.71 7.08
CA ASP A 27 -1.94 -23.08 5.91
C ASP A 27 -2.33 -22.34 4.62
N HIS A 28 -3.40 -21.54 4.67
CA HIS A 28 -3.96 -20.86 3.51
C HIS A 28 -4.40 -19.44 3.84
N THR A 29 -4.25 -18.54 2.87
CA THR A 29 -4.86 -17.20 2.95
C THR A 29 -6.18 -17.19 2.18
N PRO A 30 -7.14 -16.30 2.53
CA PRO A 30 -8.35 -16.12 1.71
C PRO A 30 -8.03 -15.85 0.23
N TYR A 31 -6.97 -15.10 -0.05
CA TYR A 31 -6.49 -14.83 -1.41
C TYR A 31 -6.07 -16.12 -2.12
N ASP A 32 -5.34 -17.01 -1.45
CA ASP A 32 -4.87 -18.28 -2.02
C ASP A 32 -6.03 -19.19 -2.37
N LEU A 33 -7.05 -19.23 -1.52
CA LEU A 33 -8.23 -20.07 -1.73
C LEU A 33 -9.06 -19.61 -2.95
N ILE A 34 -9.08 -18.30 -3.22
CA ILE A 34 -9.85 -17.73 -4.33
C ILE A 34 -9.05 -17.76 -5.64
N HIS A 35 -7.77 -17.38 -5.58
CA HIS A 35 -6.93 -17.21 -6.77
C HIS A 35 -6.06 -18.44 -7.09
N SER A 36 -6.08 -19.46 -6.23
CA SER A 36 -5.22 -20.66 -6.33
C SER A 36 -3.72 -20.32 -6.46
N HIS A 37 -3.32 -19.16 -5.93
CA HIS A 37 -1.97 -18.61 -6.01
C HIS A 37 -1.63 -17.90 -4.70
N ARG A 38 -0.41 -18.11 -4.19
CA ARG A 38 0.06 -17.44 -2.97
C ARG A 38 0.11 -15.93 -3.16
N PRO A 39 -0.18 -15.13 -2.11
CA PRO A 39 -0.20 -13.69 -2.28
C PRO A 39 1.23 -13.17 -2.25
N ASP A 40 1.55 -12.23 -3.13
CA ASP A 40 2.80 -11.49 -3.02
C ASP A 40 2.66 -10.39 -1.97
N LEU A 41 3.44 -10.51 -0.89
CA LEU A 41 3.50 -9.54 0.20
C LEU A 41 4.73 -8.63 0.12
N SER A 42 5.53 -8.70 -0.96
CA SER A 42 6.70 -7.82 -1.15
C SER A 42 6.33 -6.33 -1.17
N GLN A 43 5.09 -6.03 -1.53
CA GLN A 43 4.50 -4.69 -1.59
C GLN A 43 3.84 -4.26 -0.26
N ALA A 44 3.88 -5.10 0.78
CA ALA A 44 3.31 -4.77 2.07
C ALA A 44 4.23 -3.82 2.85
N HIS A 45 3.71 -2.67 3.24
CA HIS A 45 4.40 -1.65 4.01
C HIS A 45 3.52 -1.16 5.16
N GLU A 46 4.14 -0.64 6.22
CA GLU A 46 3.38 -0.06 7.32
C GLU A 46 2.51 1.11 6.83
N PHE A 47 1.22 1.10 7.18
CA PHE A 47 0.31 2.18 6.81
C PHE A 47 0.78 3.51 7.42
N GLY A 48 0.90 4.53 6.58
CA GLY A 48 1.41 5.85 6.99
C GLY A 48 2.93 5.93 7.06
N CYS A 49 3.67 4.91 6.62
CA CYS A 49 5.13 4.99 6.58
C CYS A 49 5.59 6.10 5.63
N LYS A 50 6.77 6.63 5.92
CA LYS A 50 7.39 7.68 5.11
C LYS A 50 7.82 7.11 3.76
N VAL A 51 7.33 7.71 2.69
CA VAL A 51 7.74 7.40 1.32
C VAL A 51 8.17 8.67 0.60
N TYR A 52 8.91 8.51 -0.49
CA TYR A 52 9.35 9.61 -1.34
C TYR A 52 8.75 9.44 -2.73
N ILE A 53 7.95 10.42 -3.16
CA ILE A 53 7.40 10.44 -4.52
C ILE A 53 8.36 11.17 -5.44
N HIS A 54 8.49 10.70 -6.67
CA HIS A 54 9.31 11.39 -7.67
C HIS A 54 8.52 12.53 -8.33
N ILE A 55 9.10 13.73 -8.33
CA ILE A 55 8.55 14.90 -9.01
C ILE A 55 9.21 15.04 -10.38
N GLN A 56 8.38 15.10 -11.42
CA GLN A 56 8.80 15.34 -12.79
C GLN A 56 8.96 16.84 -13.06
N ASP A 57 9.73 17.19 -14.09
CA ASP A 57 9.88 18.58 -14.58
C ASP A 57 10.49 19.59 -13.60
N VAL A 58 11.42 19.15 -12.75
CA VAL A 58 12.21 20.03 -11.87
C VAL A 58 13.57 20.41 -12.48
N GLY A 59 14.09 21.57 -12.11
CA GLY A 59 15.39 22.07 -12.57
C GLY A 59 16.56 21.11 -12.25
N LYS A 60 17.68 21.24 -12.97
CA LYS A 60 18.85 20.34 -12.85
C LYS A 60 19.39 20.18 -11.41
N LEU A 61 19.19 21.20 -10.57
CA LEU A 61 19.69 21.27 -9.19
C LEU A 61 18.56 21.29 -8.14
N GLU A 62 17.31 21.12 -8.56
CA GLU A 62 16.16 21.13 -7.65
C GLU A 62 15.88 19.74 -7.08
N ALA A 63 15.17 19.70 -5.95
CA ALA A 63 14.76 18.45 -5.32
C ALA A 63 13.83 17.66 -6.24
N ARG A 64 14.17 16.40 -6.50
CA ARG A 64 13.40 15.47 -7.37
C ARG A 64 12.45 14.56 -6.62
N ALA A 65 12.38 14.73 -5.31
CA ALA A 65 11.59 13.88 -4.45
C ALA A 65 10.94 14.69 -3.34
N GLU A 66 9.70 14.36 -3.04
CA GLU A 66 8.98 14.92 -1.90
C GLU A 66 8.49 13.83 -0.96
N GLU A 67 8.45 14.19 0.32
CA GLU A 67 7.97 13.31 1.37
C GLU A 67 6.45 13.17 1.29
N ALA A 68 5.99 11.93 1.31
CA ALA A 68 4.59 11.55 1.36
C ALA A 68 4.39 10.38 2.33
N ALA A 69 3.14 9.99 2.55
CA ALA A 69 2.79 8.85 3.39
C ALA A 69 2.20 7.72 2.56
N PHE A 70 2.65 6.49 2.79
CA PHE A 70 2.04 5.31 2.19
C PHE A 70 0.61 5.11 2.72
N VAL A 71 -0.37 4.87 1.85
CA VAL A 71 -1.76 4.60 2.26
C VAL A 71 -2.34 3.30 1.72
N GLY A 72 -1.70 2.68 0.74
CA GLY A 72 -2.13 1.38 0.26
C GLY A 72 -1.43 0.93 -1.01
N VAL A 73 -1.82 -0.26 -1.47
CA VAL A 73 -1.38 -0.82 -2.76
C VAL A 73 -2.48 -0.57 -3.77
N ASP A 74 -2.11 -0.24 -5.00
CA ASP A 74 -3.03 -0.14 -6.11
C ASP A 74 -3.20 -1.54 -6.75
N GLU A 75 -4.44 -2.01 -6.94
CA GLU A 75 -4.68 -3.35 -7.51
C GLU A 75 -4.76 -3.34 -9.04
N GLU A 76 -4.92 -2.17 -9.67
CA GLU A 76 -5.03 -2.02 -11.13
C GLU A 76 -3.67 -1.73 -11.79
N SER A 77 -2.78 -1.04 -11.07
CA SER A 77 -1.45 -0.66 -11.51
C SER A 77 -0.36 -1.30 -10.63
N LYS A 78 0.88 -1.34 -11.12
CA LYS A 78 2.06 -1.72 -10.32
C LYS A 78 2.52 -0.55 -9.43
N GLY A 79 1.57 0.13 -8.79
CA GLY A 79 1.77 1.38 -8.07
C GLY A 79 1.37 1.30 -6.60
N PHE A 80 1.80 2.32 -5.84
CA PHE A 80 1.38 2.52 -4.47
C PHE A 80 0.44 3.71 -4.38
N ARG A 81 -0.58 3.59 -3.54
CA ARG A 81 -1.42 4.71 -3.15
C ARG A 81 -0.69 5.48 -2.06
N VAL A 82 -0.52 6.78 -2.30
CA VAL A 82 0.24 7.69 -1.44
C VAL A 82 -0.59 8.91 -1.10
N TYR A 83 -0.50 9.33 0.15
CA TYR A 83 -1.04 10.60 0.60
C TYR A 83 0.07 11.65 0.56
N TRP A 84 -0.08 12.60 -0.36
CA TRP A 84 0.79 13.76 -0.49
C TRP A 84 0.01 15.01 -0.07
N PRO A 85 0.36 15.65 1.06
CA PRO A 85 -0.41 16.76 1.62
C PRO A 85 -0.20 18.12 0.92
N LYS A 86 0.58 18.18 -0.16
CA LYS A 86 0.99 19.42 -0.81
C LYS A 86 0.08 19.80 -1.96
#